data_AF-A0A837HER3-F1
#
_entry.id   AF-A0A837HER3-F1
#
_cell.length_a   1.000
_cell.length_b   1.000
_cell.length_c   1.000
_cell.angle_alpha   90.00
_cell.angle_beta   90.00
_cell.angle_gamma   90.00
#
_symmetry.space_group_name_H-M   'P 1'
#
loop_
_entity.id
_entity.type
_entity.pdbx_description
1 polymer ?
#
loop_
_entity_poly.entity_id
_entity_poly.type
_entity_poly.pdbx_seq_one_letter_code
_entity_poly.pdbx_strand_id
1 'polypeptide(L)' 'MELTADQYKTVSEILGNISVAWFTAGIVSPFFFENTDLTNLVLYLILGISMFIFFGIYSIYYAGKIRKRLI' A
#
# COMPACT_ATOMS: atom_id res chain seq x y z
N MET A 1 21.83 -6.55 11.39
CA MET A 1 22.10 -5.15 11.01
C MET A 1 20.81 -4.38 11.16
N GLU A 2 20.80 -3.30 11.93
CA GLU A 2 19.66 -2.38 11.98
C GLU A 2 19.74 -1.38 10.83
N LEU A 3 18.59 -1.01 10.24
CA LEU A 3 18.53 -0.03 9.17
C LEU A 3 18.80 1.38 9.69
N THR A 4 19.32 2.28 8.86
CA THR A 4 19.48 3.71 9.18
C THR A 4 18.14 4.45 9.11
N ALA A 5 18.06 5.66 9.68
CA ALA A 5 16.85 6.49 9.59
C ALA A 5 16.44 6.78 8.13
N ASP A 6 17.42 7.04 7.25
CA ASP A 6 17.18 7.27 5.83
C ASP A 6 16.67 6.02 5.12
N GLN A 7 17.20 4.84 5.45
CA GLN A 7 16.70 3.58 4.90
C GLN A 7 15.25 3.31 5.34
N TYR A 8 14.91 3.57 6.61
CA TYR A 8 13.52 3.48 7.06
C TYR A 8 12.60 4.46 6.34
N LYS A 9 13.07 5.67 6.05
CA LYS A 9 12.34 6.66 5.25
C LYS A 9 12.07 6.14 3.84
N THR A 10 13.11 5.69 3.14
CA THR A 10 12.97 5.13 1.79
C THR A 10 12.02 3.94 1.76
N VAL A 11 12.14 3.02 2.72
CA VAL A 11 11.23 1.86 2.82
C VAL A 11 9.78 2.31 3.04
N SER A 12 9.55 3.25 3.95
CA SER A 12 8.22 3.79 4.21
C SER A 12 7.61 4.43 2.96
N GLU A 13 8.38 5.23 2.22
CA GLU A 13 7.92 5.90 1.00
C GLU A 13 7.59 4.89 -0.11
N ILE A 14 8.45 3.88 -0.33
CA ILE A 14 8.20 2.81 -1.31
C ILE A 14 6.91 2.07 -0.96
N LEU A 15 6.74 1.64 0.29
CA LEU A 15 5.54 0.92 0.73
C LEU A 15 4.28 1.79 0.61
N GLY A 16 4.39 3.09 0.88
CA GLY A 16 3.30 4.04 0.70
C GLY A 16 2.88 4.17 -0.76
N ASN A 17 3.86 4.30 -1.68
CA ASN A 17 3.58 4.35 -3.11
C ASN A 17 2.95 3.05 -3.64
N ILE A 18 3.41 1.89 -3.16
CA ILE A 18 2.82 0.59 -3.51
C ILE A 18 1.38 0.49 -2.99
N SER A 19 1.13 0.94 -1.76
CA SER A 19 -0.23 1.00 -1.19
C SER A 19 -1.16 1.81 -2.11
N VAL A 20 -0.77 3.04 -2.46
CA VAL A 20 -1.56 3.89 -3.36
C VAL A 20 -1.75 3.24 -4.74
N ALA A 21 -0.72 2.61 -5.30
CA ALA A 21 -0.83 1.90 -6.57
C ALA A 21 -1.88 0.78 -6.51
N TRP A 22 -1.93 0.01 -5.42
CA TRP A 22 -2.95 -1.02 -5.22
C TRP A 22 -4.36 -0.46 -5.01
N PHE A 23 -4.48 0.73 -4.41
CA PHE A 23 -5.75 1.44 -4.35
C PHE A 23 -6.21 1.83 -5.76
N THR A 24 -5.36 2.50 -6.54
CA THR A 24 -5.73 2.95 -7.89
C THR A 24 -5.98 1.78 -8.84
N ALA A 25 -5.06 0.81 -8.90
CA ALA A 25 -5.17 -0.32 -9.82
C ALA A 25 -6.19 -1.36 -9.36
N GLY A 26 -6.20 -1.71 -8.07
CA GLY A 26 -7.04 -2.79 -7.55
C GLY A 26 -8.45 -2.36 -7.17
N ILE A 27 -8.67 -1.09 -6.82
CA ILE A 27 -9.98 -0.59 -6.38
C ILE A 27 -10.60 0.31 -7.44
N VAL A 28 -9.87 1.30 -7.95
CA VAL A 28 -10.45 2.30 -8.86
C VAL A 28 -10.57 1.77 -10.29
N SER A 29 -9.51 1.17 -10.83
CA SER A 29 -9.47 0.76 -12.25
C SER A 29 -10.55 -0.25 -12.68
N PRO A 30 -10.95 -1.25 -11.87
CA PRO A 30 -11.93 -2.25 -12.29
C PRO A 30 -13.32 -1.68 -12.61
N PHE A 31 -13.66 -0.50 -12.06
CA PHE A 31 -14.92 0.20 -12.36
C PHE A 31 -14.97 0.77 -13.79
N PHE A 32 -13.84 0.85 -14.48
CA PHE A 32 -13.73 1.39 -15.83
C PHE A 32 -13.55 0.32 -16.90
N PHE A 33 -13.58 -0.95 -16.51
CA PHE A 33 -13.47 -2.07 -17.45
C PHE A 33 -14.84 -2.44 -18.00
N GLU A 34 -15.01 -2.33 -19.31
CA GLU A 34 -16.31 -2.50 -20.01
C GLU A 34 -16.89 -3.92 -19.93
N ASN A 35 -16.15 -4.92 -19.44
CA ASN A 35 -16.58 -6.34 -19.41
C ASN A 35 -16.23 -7.06 -18.10
N THR A 36 -16.14 -6.37 -16.97
CA THR A 36 -15.87 -7.03 -15.68
C THR A 36 -17.15 -7.61 -15.09
N ASP A 37 -17.21 -8.94 -15.05
CA ASP A 37 -18.25 -9.65 -14.29
C ASP A 37 -18.17 -9.30 -12.79
N LEU A 38 -19.31 -9.29 -12.11
CA LEU A 38 -19.44 -8.89 -10.70
C LEU A 38 -18.51 -9.69 -9.79
N THR A 39 -18.33 -10.98 -10.06
CA THR A 39 -17.39 -11.83 -9.31
C THR A 39 -15.95 -11.33 -9.45
N ASN A 40 -15.52 -10.96 -10.65
CA ASN A 40 -14.19 -10.41 -10.88
C ASN A 40 -14.03 -9.04 -10.22
N LEU A 41 -15.06 -8.19 -10.27
CA LEU A 41 -15.04 -6.89 -9.59
C LEU A 41 -14.83 -7.06 -8.08
N VAL A 42 -15.60 -7.96 -7.45
CA VAL A 42 -15.47 -8.24 -6.02
C VAL A 42 -14.09 -8.81 -5.68
N LEU A 43 -13.55 -9.71 -6.50
CA LEU A 43 -12.20 -10.25 -6.30
C LEU A 43 -11.13 -9.16 -6.38
N TYR A 44 -11.21 -8.27 -7.38
CA TYR A 44 -10.29 -7.14 -7.50
C TYR A 44 -10.39 -6.22 -6.29
N LEU A 45 -11.60 -5.90 -5.84
CA LEU A 45 -11.81 -5.06 -4.66
C LEU A 45 -11.23 -5.68 -3.38
N ILE A 46 -11.46 -6.97 -3.15
CA ILE A 46 -10.92 -7.67 -1.98
C ILE A 46 -9.38 -7.65 -2.04
N LEU A 47 -8.79 -8.00 -3.18
CA LEU A 47 -7.33 -8.01 -3.32
C LEU A 47 -6.74 -6.60 -3.20
N GLY A 48 -7.34 -5.62 -3.87
CA GLY A 48 -6.93 -4.23 -3.88
C GLY A 48 -6.99 -3.59 -2.48
N ILE A 49 -8.09 -3.77 -1.76
CA ILE A 49 -8.25 -3.29 -0.38
C ILE A 49 -7.25 -3.99 0.54
N SER A 50 -7.10 -5.31 0.41
CA SER A 50 -6.18 -6.09 1.25
C SER A 50 -4.73 -5.62 1.06
N MET A 51 -4.29 -5.43 -0.19
CA MET A 51 -2.94 -4.94 -0.49
C MET A 51 -2.75 -3.48 -0.11
N PHE A 52 -3.72 -2.61 -0.39
CA PHE A 52 -3.70 -1.21 0.03
C PHE A 52 -3.49 -1.09 1.54
N ILE A 53 -4.31 -1.80 2.33
CA ILE A 53 -4.22 -1.80 3.80
C ILE A 53 -2.91 -2.40 4.27
N PHE A 54 -2.51 -3.56 3.72
CA PHE A 54 -1.26 -4.22 4.10
C PHE A 54 -0.07 -3.28 3.93
N PHE A 55 0.17 -2.79 2.71
CA PHE A 55 1.30 -1.91 2.43
C PHE A 55 1.18 -0.57 3.17
N GLY A 56 -0.03 -0.04 3.36
CA GLY A 56 -0.27 1.18 4.12
C GLY A 56 0.11 1.06 5.59
N ILE A 57 -0.29 -0.04 6.24
CA ILE A 57 0.08 -0.34 7.64
C ILE A 57 1.60 -0.47 7.78
N TYR A 58 2.26 -1.21 6.87
CA TYR A 58 3.71 -1.37 6.92
C TYR A 58 4.44 -0.04 6.66
N SER A 59 3.97 0.78 5.72
CA SER A 59 4.50 2.13 5.49
C SER A 59 4.46 2.96 6.78
N ILE A 60 3.29 3.04 7.42
CA ILE A 60 3.11 3.79 8.68
C ILE A 60 3.96 3.21 9.80
N TYR A 61 4.08 1.87 9.90
CA TYR A 61 4.91 1.21 10.90
C TYR A 61 6.38 1.64 10.78
N TYR A 62 6.93 1.65 9.57
CA TYR A 62 8.32 2.06 9.33
C TYR A 62 8.51 3.58 9.49
N ALA A 63 7.53 4.40 9.07
CA ALA A 63 7.54 5.84 9.37
C ALA A 63 7.61 6.11 10.88
N GLY A 64 6.85 5.37 11.67
CA GLY A 64 6.85 5.47 13.14
C GLY A 64 8.19 5.11 13.78
N LYS A 65 8.97 4.21 13.17
CA LYS A 65 10.32 3.84 13.63
C LYS A 65 11.33 4.98 13.44
N ILE A 66 11.17 5.81 12.41
CA ILE A 66 12.01 7.01 12.20
C ILE A 66 11.80 8.00 13.35
N ARG A 67 10.53 8.28 13.67
CA ARG A 67 10.16 9.24 14.74
C ARG A 67 10.77 8.86 16.09
N LYS A 68 10.78 7.57 16.43
CA LYS A 68 11.37 7.06 17.68
C LYS A 68 12.90 7.15 17.76
N ARG A 69 13.59 7.38 16.65
CA ARG A 69 15.06 7.50 16.61
C ARG A 69 15.56 8.95 16.63
N LEU A 70 14.67 9.91 16.41
CA LEU A 70 14.98 11.35 16.40
C LEU A 70 14.66 12.05 17.74
N ILE A 71 13.97 11.36 18.65
CA ILE A 71 13.67 11.78 20.03
C ILE A 71 14.55 10.98 20.97
#